data_AF-A0A161SA49-F1
#
_entry.id   AF-A0A161SA49-F1
#
_cell.length_a   1.000
_cell.length_b   1.000
_cell.length_c   1.000
_cell.angle_alpha   90.00
_cell.angle_beta   90.00
_cell.angle_gamma   90.00
#
_symmetry.space_group_name_H-M   'P 1'
#
loop_
_entity.id
_entity.type
_entity.pdbx_description
1 polymer ?
#
loop_
_entity_poly.entity_id
_entity_poly.type
_entity_poly.pdbx_seq_one_letter_code
_entity_poly.pdbx_strand_id
1 'polypeptide(L)'
;MVNNIKEIIKAPINITEGSNTFTTVEQYIQHIASLIEGNVIYKNTGSVAAPVWEFQYWDGTQYKTILLSDLIGASESKTTFVQTTDKSKQYYISEAYLVANNQVLPTEQVVNGWNPTSLPSGVYYLDVPNGVVHNFNTIVNSPVTVNSVNYTTLEKYIQEVTKNLQDGMTKIIYDGTTGDVVFQTWNQTTNQWDTVDNTKFKTIVKASESQTQVGKSVANAAYTPVLVDSKSAEKIVYEYITENAQVKNYIDLTADIKWSIDNNTEVKNAISNILSAGGNVYFTRTDIAAGTPSGQLAIPAFSFYTINETTKLKEIVDISQVVVNAITNATAEQKQDIKNQLGDTYSSTTIVNTGDTWIDGGKIYKGVFNATVAKGTADVSAITLSVPAGKSVGNVIGIKLLNAATNQLINTSTTDVLVNVNALTFKIGVGNWYALLPEVITQDFSIKVIAEYSVK
;
A
#
# COMPACT_ATOMS: atom_id res chain seq x y z
N MET A 1 -83.71 75.83 -42.71
CA MET A 1 -83.79 74.59 -43.51
C MET A 1 -82.92 73.46 -42.95
N VAL A 2 -81.61 73.68 -42.70
CA VAL A 2 -80.71 72.61 -42.18
C VAL A 2 -81.13 72.08 -40.79
N ASN A 3 -81.61 72.93 -39.88
CA ASN A 3 -82.15 72.48 -38.59
C ASN A 3 -83.38 71.57 -38.73
N ASN A 4 -84.28 71.86 -39.68
CA ASN A 4 -85.48 71.06 -39.91
C ASN A 4 -85.13 69.65 -40.40
N ILE A 5 -84.12 69.50 -41.26
CA ILE A 5 -83.68 68.17 -41.73
C ILE A 5 -83.06 67.36 -40.58
N LYS A 6 -82.26 68.00 -39.73
CA LYS A 6 -81.66 67.35 -38.55
C LYS A 6 -82.71 66.88 -37.55
N GLU A 7 -83.76 67.67 -37.34
CA GLU A 7 -84.89 67.28 -36.49
C GLU A 7 -85.73 66.17 -37.10
N ILE A 8 -85.97 66.19 -38.42
CA ILE A 8 -86.69 65.12 -39.13
C ILE A 8 -85.94 63.79 -39.04
N ILE A 9 -84.63 63.78 -39.28
CA ILE A 9 -83.81 62.57 -39.22
C ILE A 9 -83.81 61.95 -37.81
N LYS A 10 -83.86 62.78 -36.76
CA LYS A 10 -83.90 62.32 -35.36
C LYS A 10 -85.33 62.17 -34.81
N ALA A 11 -86.35 62.44 -35.61
CA ALA A 11 -87.73 62.40 -35.16
C ALA A 11 -88.10 60.97 -34.72
N PRO A 12 -88.80 60.82 -33.59
CA PRO A 12 -89.24 59.52 -33.13
C PRO A 12 -90.26 58.95 -34.12
N ILE A 13 -90.00 57.73 -34.55
CA ILE A 13 -90.94 56.90 -35.31
C ILE A 13 -91.09 55.57 -34.60
N ASN A 14 -92.04 54.76 -35.04
CA ASN A 14 -92.17 53.39 -34.56
C ASN A 14 -92.57 52.49 -35.73
N ILE A 15 -91.58 52.09 -36.51
CA ILE A 15 -91.76 51.20 -37.66
C ILE A 15 -91.16 49.84 -37.29
N THR A 16 -91.93 48.78 -37.49
CA THR A 16 -91.44 47.40 -37.31
C THR A 16 -91.49 46.67 -38.65
N GLU A 17 -90.34 46.18 -39.09
CA GLU A 17 -90.21 45.33 -40.28
C GLU A 17 -89.46 44.05 -39.89
N GLY A 18 -90.15 42.91 -40.02
CA GLY A 18 -89.65 41.63 -39.52
C GLY A 18 -89.43 41.66 -38.00
N SER A 19 -88.20 41.35 -37.57
CA SER A 19 -87.77 41.37 -36.16
C SER A 19 -87.14 42.69 -35.71
N ASN A 20 -87.03 43.69 -36.60
CA ASN A 20 -86.39 44.97 -36.30
C ASN A 20 -87.43 46.05 -35.98
N THR A 21 -87.21 46.81 -34.91
CA THR A 21 -88.01 48.01 -34.57
C THR A 21 -87.14 49.25 -34.69
N PHE A 22 -87.56 50.20 -35.51
CA PHE A 22 -86.87 51.46 -35.75
C PHE A 22 -87.54 52.59 -35.00
N THR A 23 -86.75 53.29 -34.19
CA THR A 23 -87.23 54.34 -33.27
C THR A 23 -86.96 55.76 -33.79
N THR A 24 -86.17 55.91 -34.85
CA THR A 24 -85.87 57.20 -35.51
C THR A 24 -85.84 57.06 -37.03
N VAL A 25 -86.13 58.16 -37.74
CA VAL A 25 -86.06 58.21 -39.22
C VAL A 25 -84.66 57.84 -39.71
N GLU A 26 -83.60 58.25 -39.00
CA GLU A 26 -82.22 57.87 -39.28
C GLU A 26 -82.01 56.36 -39.31
N GLN A 27 -82.49 55.65 -38.29
CA GLN A 27 -82.35 54.19 -38.20
C GLN A 27 -83.08 53.49 -39.35
N TYR A 28 -84.25 53.98 -39.74
CA TYR A 28 -85.01 53.39 -40.84
C TYR A 28 -84.39 53.68 -42.21
N ILE A 29 -83.90 54.90 -42.45
CA ILE A 29 -83.18 55.24 -43.69
C ILE A 29 -81.89 54.41 -43.80
N GLN A 30 -81.14 54.23 -42.71
CA GLN A 30 -79.96 53.36 -42.69
C GLN A 30 -80.31 51.90 -43.03
N HIS A 31 -81.47 51.41 -42.55
CA HIS A 31 -81.95 50.07 -42.87
C HIS A 31 -82.34 49.89 -44.34
N ILE A 32 -83.12 50.82 -44.90
CA ILE A 32 -83.49 50.75 -46.32
C ILE A 32 -82.23 50.88 -47.19
N ALA A 33 -81.33 51.80 -46.85
CA ALA A 33 -80.08 51.99 -47.59
C ALA A 33 -79.19 50.74 -47.56
N SER A 34 -79.21 49.95 -46.48
CA SER A 34 -78.45 48.70 -46.40
C SER A 34 -79.06 47.56 -47.23
N LEU A 35 -80.33 47.66 -47.63
CA LEU A 35 -81.04 46.67 -48.47
C LEU A 35 -80.98 47.00 -49.98
N ILE A 36 -80.15 47.95 -50.39
CA ILE A 36 -79.91 48.26 -51.81
C ILE A 36 -78.81 47.32 -52.32
N GLU A 37 -79.08 46.62 -53.42
CA GLU A 37 -78.12 45.70 -54.03
C GLU A 37 -76.79 46.41 -54.34
N GLY A 38 -75.68 45.81 -53.91
CA GLY A 38 -74.32 46.33 -54.13
C GLY A 38 -73.84 47.38 -53.14
N ASN A 39 -74.69 47.87 -52.22
CA ASN A 39 -74.21 48.75 -51.15
C ASN A 39 -73.34 47.97 -50.16
N VAL A 40 -72.15 48.52 -49.85
CA VAL A 40 -71.24 47.96 -48.86
C VAL A 40 -71.48 48.64 -47.52
N ILE A 41 -71.70 47.82 -46.48
CA ILE A 41 -71.84 48.26 -45.10
C ILE A 41 -70.71 47.68 -44.25
N TYR A 42 -70.30 48.43 -43.23
CA TYR A 42 -69.38 47.94 -42.20
C TYR A 42 -70.17 47.66 -40.93
N LYS A 43 -70.31 46.38 -40.57
CA LYS A 43 -71.23 45.96 -39.51
C LYS A 43 -70.57 44.95 -38.57
N ASN A 44 -70.93 45.05 -37.29
CA ASN A 44 -70.61 44.02 -36.31
C ASN A 44 -71.62 42.87 -36.41
N THR A 45 -71.14 41.68 -36.76
CA THR A 45 -71.90 40.42 -36.82
C THR A 45 -71.71 39.55 -35.57
N GLY A 46 -70.78 39.93 -34.69
CA GLY A 46 -70.49 39.27 -33.42
C GLY A 46 -71.35 39.74 -32.27
N SER A 47 -71.08 39.20 -31.08
CA SER A 47 -71.75 39.63 -29.85
C SER A 47 -71.11 40.90 -29.28
N VAL A 48 -71.77 41.56 -28.33
CA VAL A 48 -71.20 42.72 -27.63
C VAL A 48 -69.91 42.35 -26.88
N ALA A 49 -69.81 41.13 -26.34
CA ALA A 49 -68.63 40.66 -25.63
C ALA A 49 -67.50 40.17 -26.55
N ALA A 50 -67.81 39.89 -27.82
CA ALA A 50 -66.86 39.44 -28.84
C ALA A 50 -67.28 40.00 -30.21
N PRO A 51 -67.01 41.30 -30.46
CA PRO A 51 -67.42 41.97 -31.68
C PRO A 51 -66.64 41.42 -32.88
N VAL A 52 -67.34 41.15 -33.98
CA VAL A 52 -66.76 40.72 -35.26
C VAL A 52 -67.19 41.74 -36.31
N TRP A 53 -66.26 42.59 -36.73
CA TRP A 53 -66.55 43.66 -37.69
C TRP A 53 -66.16 43.25 -39.10
N GLU A 54 -67.14 43.30 -40.01
CA GLU A 54 -66.98 42.84 -41.39
C GLU A 54 -67.55 43.86 -42.36
N PHE A 55 -66.93 43.96 -43.54
CA PHE A 55 -67.55 44.58 -44.69
C PHE A 55 -68.50 43.56 -45.32
N GLN A 56 -69.76 43.93 -45.49
CA GLN A 56 -70.77 43.09 -46.13
C GLN A 56 -71.47 43.87 -47.23
N TYR A 57 -71.94 43.18 -48.27
CA TYR A 57 -72.81 43.77 -49.28
C TYR A 57 -74.13 43.00 -49.38
N TRP A 58 -75.21 43.69 -49.72
CA TRP A 58 -76.49 43.06 -50.03
C TRP A 58 -76.47 42.55 -51.46
N ASP A 59 -76.71 41.26 -51.67
CA ASP A 59 -76.71 40.65 -53.01
C ASP A 59 -78.10 40.59 -53.66
N GLY A 60 -79.07 41.32 -53.10
CA GLY A 60 -80.48 41.28 -53.50
C GLY A 60 -81.33 40.33 -52.66
N THR A 61 -80.74 39.34 -51.97
CA THR A 61 -81.46 38.36 -51.13
C THR A 61 -80.92 38.24 -49.71
N GLN A 62 -79.60 38.32 -49.52
CA GLN A 62 -78.94 38.24 -48.23
C GLN A 62 -77.67 39.10 -48.18
N TYR A 63 -77.15 39.34 -46.96
CA TYR A 63 -75.82 39.94 -46.81
C TYR A 63 -74.73 38.90 -47.06
N LYS A 64 -73.72 39.27 -47.86
CA LYS A 64 -72.50 38.49 -48.09
C LYS A 64 -71.29 39.26 -47.56
N THR A 65 -70.44 38.57 -46.80
CA THR A 65 -69.19 39.14 -46.30
C THR A 65 -68.16 39.26 -47.43
N ILE A 66 -67.52 40.42 -47.52
CA ILE A 66 -66.38 40.67 -48.39
C ILE A 66 -65.13 40.22 -47.65
N LEU A 67 -64.56 39.11 -48.08
CA LEU A 67 -63.27 38.63 -47.59
C LEU A 67 -62.15 39.36 -48.34
N LEU A 68 -61.52 40.34 -47.68
CA LEU A 68 -60.36 41.06 -48.25
C LEU A 68 -59.21 40.10 -48.56
N SER A 69 -59.08 38.99 -47.84
CA SER A 69 -58.11 37.93 -48.13
C SER A 69 -58.25 37.36 -49.55
N ASP A 70 -59.48 37.26 -50.06
CA ASP A 70 -59.74 36.66 -51.36
C ASP A 70 -59.41 37.64 -52.50
N LEU A 71 -59.68 38.94 -52.26
CA LEU A 71 -59.31 40.03 -53.16
C LEU A 71 -57.78 40.20 -53.26
N ILE A 72 -57.09 40.11 -52.11
CA ILE A 72 -55.63 40.24 -52.04
C ILE A 72 -54.97 38.99 -52.64
N GLY A 73 -55.39 37.79 -52.24
CA GLY A 73 -54.80 36.52 -52.69
C GLY A 73 -54.90 36.28 -54.20
N ALA A 74 -55.91 36.85 -54.88
CA ALA A 74 -56.01 36.80 -56.34
C ALA A 74 -54.97 37.69 -57.05
N SER A 75 -54.49 38.74 -56.39
CA SER A 75 -53.53 39.71 -56.93
C SER A 75 -52.09 39.48 -56.45
N GLU A 76 -51.86 38.52 -55.56
CA GLU A 76 -50.53 38.17 -55.08
C GLU A 76 -49.72 37.43 -56.14
N SER A 77 -48.40 37.69 -56.14
CA SER A 77 -47.48 37.03 -57.04
C SER A 77 -47.37 35.54 -56.72
N LYS A 78 -47.43 34.69 -57.76
CA LYS A 78 -47.43 33.22 -57.61
C LYS A 78 -46.06 32.58 -57.86
N THR A 79 -45.00 33.38 -57.91
CA THR A 79 -43.65 32.90 -58.19
C THR A 79 -43.14 31.97 -57.07
N THR A 80 -42.26 31.03 -57.40
CA THR A 80 -41.68 30.13 -56.39
C THR A 80 -40.32 29.59 -56.80
N PHE A 81 -39.67 28.87 -55.89
CA PHE A 81 -38.45 28.12 -56.15
C PHE A 81 -38.72 26.63 -56.09
N VAL A 82 -38.09 25.88 -57.01
CA VAL A 82 -38.10 24.42 -57.01
C VAL A 82 -36.67 23.89 -57.05
N GLN A 83 -36.46 22.67 -56.57
CA GLN A 83 -35.16 22.03 -56.51
C GLN A 83 -35.24 20.60 -57.07
N THR A 84 -34.11 20.09 -57.53
CA THR A 84 -33.96 18.67 -57.85
C THR A 84 -33.98 17.81 -56.58
N THR A 85 -34.29 16.52 -56.69
CA THR A 85 -34.36 15.57 -55.55
C THR A 85 -33.08 15.55 -54.72
N ASP A 86 -31.93 15.59 -55.40
CA ASP A 86 -30.60 15.60 -54.78
C ASP A 86 -30.19 16.97 -54.22
N LYS A 87 -31.04 18.00 -54.39
CA LYS A 87 -30.82 19.39 -54.00
C LYS A 87 -29.59 20.03 -54.66
N SER A 88 -29.09 19.46 -55.76
CA SER A 88 -27.91 19.99 -56.47
C SER A 88 -28.25 21.17 -57.37
N LYS A 89 -29.51 21.34 -57.79
CA LYS A 89 -29.96 22.43 -58.65
C LYS A 89 -31.20 23.10 -58.08
N GLN A 90 -31.25 24.43 -58.21
CA GLN A 90 -32.40 25.25 -57.83
C GLN A 90 -32.84 26.11 -59.02
N TYR A 91 -34.15 26.26 -59.17
CA TYR A 91 -34.76 27.03 -60.24
C TYR A 91 -35.80 28.00 -59.68
N TYR A 92 -35.82 29.21 -60.24
CA TYR A 92 -36.90 30.17 -60.04
C TYR A 92 -37.99 29.96 -61.11
N ILE A 93 -39.24 29.89 -60.66
CA ILE A 93 -40.43 29.70 -61.49
C ILE A 93 -41.21 31.00 -61.54
N SER A 94 -41.27 31.60 -62.72
CA SER A 94 -42.02 32.84 -62.93
C SER A 94 -43.51 32.58 -63.14
N GLU A 95 -44.32 33.63 -62.98
CA GLU A 95 -45.74 33.57 -63.31
C GLU A 95 -46.00 33.22 -64.77
N ALA A 96 -45.10 33.63 -65.69
CA ALA A 96 -45.25 33.29 -67.10
C ALA A 96 -45.21 31.76 -67.33
N TYR A 97 -44.33 31.05 -66.59
CA TYR A 97 -44.32 29.60 -66.62
C TYR A 97 -45.62 29.02 -66.07
N LEU A 98 -46.09 29.53 -64.94
CA LEU A 98 -47.31 29.03 -64.29
C LEU A 98 -48.56 29.26 -65.15
N VAL A 99 -48.71 30.44 -65.75
CA VAL A 99 -49.81 30.76 -66.67
C VAL A 99 -49.80 29.81 -67.88
N ALA A 100 -48.64 29.56 -68.47
CA ALA A 100 -48.51 28.62 -69.58
C ALA A 100 -48.82 27.16 -69.20
N ASN A 101 -48.75 26.82 -67.91
CA ASN A 101 -48.96 25.47 -67.39
C ASN A 101 -50.19 25.38 -66.47
N ASN A 102 -51.24 26.17 -66.74
CA ASN A 102 -52.52 26.14 -66.00
C ASN A 102 -52.41 26.31 -64.48
N GLN A 103 -51.46 27.15 -64.04
CA GLN A 103 -51.12 27.39 -62.63
C GLN A 103 -50.62 26.15 -61.88
N VAL A 104 -50.16 25.12 -62.60
CA VAL A 104 -49.61 23.90 -62.01
C VAL A 104 -48.10 24.04 -61.86
N LEU A 105 -47.60 23.72 -60.66
CA LEU A 105 -46.17 23.64 -60.40
C LEU A 105 -45.55 22.43 -61.09
N PRO A 106 -44.29 22.54 -61.54
CA PRO A 106 -43.58 21.41 -62.14
C PRO A 106 -43.43 20.29 -61.10
N THR A 107 -43.66 19.05 -61.51
CA THR A 107 -43.43 17.89 -60.64
C THR A 107 -41.94 17.66 -60.46
N GLU A 108 -41.56 16.95 -59.39
CA GLU A 108 -40.17 16.60 -59.10
C GLU A 108 -39.48 15.89 -60.29
N GLN A 109 -40.20 15.00 -60.98
CA GLN A 109 -39.71 14.32 -62.18
C GLN A 109 -39.40 15.30 -63.32
N VAL A 110 -40.23 16.33 -63.51
CA VAL A 110 -40.00 17.39 -64.52
C VAL A 110 -38.77 18.23 -64.15
N VAL A 111 -38.66 18.63 -62.88
CA VAL A 111 -37.53 19.44 -62.39
C VAL A 111 -36.21 18.70 -62.52
N ASN A 112 -36.18 17.39 -62.22
CA ASN A 112 -34.99 16.54 -62.38
C ASN A 112 -34.55 16.37 -63.83
N GLY A 113 -35.48 16.48 -64.78
CA GLY A 113 -35.20 16.39 -66.21
C GLY A 113 -34.64 17.66 -66.84
N TRP A 114 -34.59 18.79 -66.12
CA TRP A 114 -34.16 20.06 -66.69
C TRP A 114 -32.65 20.16 -66.90
N ASN A 115 -32.28 20.68 -68.06
CA ASN A 115 -30.91 21.07 -68.39
C ASN A 115 -30.76 22.59 -68.20
N PRO A 116 -29.87 23.06 -67.31
CA PRO A 116 -29.59 24.48 -67.11
C PRO A 116 -29.28 25.30 -68.37
N THR A 117 -28.75 24.68 -69.42
CA THR A 117 -28.42 25.36 -70.68
C THR A 117 -29.59 25.44 -71.67
N SER A 118 -30.74 24.87 -71.33
CA SER A 118 -31.94 24.84 -72.18
C SER A 118 -33.20 24.65 -71.33
N LEU A 119 -33.66 25.74 -70.71
CA LEU A 119 -34.81 25.73 -69.81
C LEU A 119 -36.11 26.17 -70.51
N PRO A 120 -37.28 25.71 -70.03
CA PRO A 120 -38.56 26.24 -70.47
C PRO A 120 -38.68 27.74 -70.22
N SER A 121 -39.49 28.43 -71.04
CA SER A 121 -39.76 29.86 -70.84
C SER A 121 -40.36 30.11 -69.44
N GLY A 122 -39.82 31.12 -68.74
CA GLY A 122 -40.23 31.45 -67.38
C GLY A 122 -39.57 30.61 -66.27
N VAL A 123 -38.64 29.69 -66.61
CA VAL A 123 -37.80 28.96 -65.66
C VAL A 123 -36.38 29.48 -65.72
N TYR A 124 -35.78 29.78 -64.58
CA TYR A 124 -34.43 30.32 -64.48
C TYR A 124 -33.58 29.47 -63.53
N TYR A 125 -32.45 28.97 -64.00
CA TYR A 125 -31.49 28.26 -63.15
C TYR A 125 -30.72 29.23 -62.27
N LEU A 126 -30.62 28.90 -60.98
CA LEU A 126 -29.87 29.66 -59.99
C LEU A 126 -28.56 28.93 -59.69
N ASP A 127 -27.49 29.34 -60.35
CA ASP A 127 -26.15 28.81 -60.11
C ASP A 127 -25.44 29.59 -58.99
N VAL A 128 -25.92 29.39 -57.76
CA VAL A 128 -25.32 30.02 -56.58
C VAL A 128 -23.85 29.60 -56.40
N PRO A 129 -23.47 28.31 -56.53
CA PRO A 129 -22.08 27.90 -56.39
C PRO A 129 -21.15 28.59 -57.39
N ASN A 130 -21.51 28.66 -58.67
CA ASN A 130 -20.69 29.34 -59.67
C ASN A 130 -20.62 30.85 -59.41
N GLY A 131 -21.73 31.49 -59.01
CA GLY A 131 -21.70 32.89 -58.59
C GLY A 131 -20.71 33.15 -57.43
N VAL A 132 -20.69 32.26 -56.44
CA VAL A 132 -19.73 32.30 -55.32
C VAL A 132 -18.30 32.08 -55.81
N VAL A 133 -18.06 31.08 -56.66
CA VAL A 133 -16.73 30.81 -57.27
C VAL A 133 -16.26 32.01 -58.10
N HIS A 134 -17.15 32.62 -58.89
CA HIS A 134 -16.86 33.80 -59.68
C HIS A 134 -16.48 34.99 -58.79
N ASN A 135 -17.19 35.19 -57.68
CA ASN A 135 -16.86 36.22 -56.70
C ASN A 135 -15.48 35.98 -56.07
N PHE A 136 -15.19 34.75 -55.63
CA PHE A 136 -13.86 34.40 -55.10
C PHE A 136 -12.76 34.61 -56.14
N ASN A 137 -12.98 34.17 -57.39
CA ASN A 137 -12.04 34.38 -58.48
C ASN A 137 -11.81 35.87 -58.75
N THR A 138 -12.86 36.69 -58.70
CA THR A 138 -12.75 38.14 -58.85
C THR A 138 -11.94 38.75 -57.71
N ILE A 139 -12.20 38.37 -56.45
CA ILE A 139 -11.48 38.87 -55.28
C ILE A 139 -9.99 38.50 -55.36
N VAL A 140 -9.67 37.25 -55.64
CA VAL A 140 -8.28 36.76 -55.71
C VAL A 140 -7.49 37.46 -56.82
N ASN A 141 -8.14 37.75 -57.95
CA ASN A 141 -7.52 38.40 -59.11
C ASN A 141 -7.63 39.93 -59.13
N SER A 142 -8.27 40.55 -58.14
CA SER A 142 -8.39 42.01 -58.07
C SER A 142 -7.10 42.66 -57.59
N PRO A 143 -6.73 43.84 -58.12
CA PRO A 143 -5.57 44.59 -57.64
C PRO A 143 -5.80 45.07 -56.20
N VAL A 144 -4.71 45.14 -55.42
CA VAL A 144 -4.74 45.62 -54.03
C VAL A 144 -3.58 46.58 -53.78
N THR A 145 -3.86 47.69 -53.10
CA THR A 145 -2.85 48.66 -52.67
C THR A 145 -2.64 48.54 -51.16
N VAL A 146 -1.42 48.24 -50.74
CA VAL A 146 -1.03 48.17 -49.32
C VAL A 146 0.24 48.98 -49.15
N ASN A 147 0.26 49.92 -48.20
CA ASN A 147 1.42 50.79 -47.92
C ASN A 147 1.99 51.49 -49.17
N SER A 148 1.11 52.02 -50.02
CA SER A 148 1.47 52.70 -51.29
C SER A 148 2.14 51.80 -52.34
N VAL A 149 2.17 50.48 -52.16
CA VAL A 149 2.58 49.49 -53.16
C VAL A 149 1.34 48.87 -53.81
N ASN A 150 1.31 48.87 -55.14
CA ASN A 150 0.23 48.28 -55.93
C ASN A 150 0.58 46.86 -56.36
N TYR A 151 -0.19 45.87 -55.90
CA TYR A 151 -0.11 44.49 -56.36
C TYR A 151 -1.18 44.24 -57.41
N THR A 152 -0.79 43.61 -58.53
CA THR A 152 -1.72 43.39 -59.65
C THR A 152 -2.84 42.40 -59.32
N THR A 153 -2.66 41.56 -58.30
CA THR A 153 -3.68 40.65 -57.76
C THR A 153 -3.50 40.49 -56.24
N LEU A 154 -4.56 40.13 -55.50
CA LEU A 154 -4.48 39.74 -54.09
C LEU A 154 -3.57 38.52 -53.90
N GLU A 155 -3.60 37.57 -54.83
CA GLU A 155 -2.68 36.43 -54.84
C GLU A 155 -1.22 36.88 -54.83
N LYS A 156 -0.82 37.83 -55.69
CA LYS A 156 0.56 38.33 -55.70
C LYS A 156 0.93 39.02 -54.39
N TYR A 157 0.02 39.76 -53.77
CA TYR A 157 0.26 40.34 -52.45
C TYR A 157 0.53 39.25 -51.40
N ILE A 158 -0.34 38.23 -51.32
CA ILE A 158 -0.18 37.11 -50.37
C ILE A 158 1.12 36.36 -50.65
N GLN A 159 1.42 36.07 -51.91
CA GLN A 159 2.68 35.46 -52.31
C GLN A 159 3.88 36.29 -51.87
N GLU A 160 3.85 37.62 -51.98
CA GLU A 160 5.02 38.43 -51.63
C GLU A 160 5.20 38.59 -50.12
N VAL A 161 4.12 38.70 -49.34
CA VAL A 161 4.24 38.68 -47.87
C VAL A 161 4.62 37.30 -47.32
N THR A 162 4.35 36.22 -48.07
CA THR A 162 4.77 34.85 -47.71
C THR A 162 6.14 34.46 -48.26
N LYS A 163 6.58 35.04 -49.40
CA LYS A 163 7.93 34.91 -49.99
C LYS A 163 8.96 35.80 -49.30
N ASN A 164 8.53 36.84 -48.57
CA ASN A 164 9.36 37.52 -47.60
C ASN A 164 9.59 36.61 -46.39
N LEU A 165 10.11 35.40 -46.64
CA LEU A 165 10.72 34.53 -45.65
C LEU A 165 11.92 35.29 -45.11
N GLN A 166 11.70 36.05 -44.04
CA GLN A 166 12.77 36.72 -43.32
C GLN A 166 13.75 35.66 -42.81
N ASP A 167 15.04 35.98 -42.86
CA ASP A 167 16.06 35.10 -42.30
C ASP A 167 15.71 34.76 -40.85
N GLY A 168 15.72 33.47 -40.51
CA GLY A 168 15.32 32.99 -39.19
C GLY A 168 13.82 32.68 -39.00
N MET A 169 12.96 32.82 -40.02
CA MET A 169 11.59 32.29 -39.98
C MET A 169 11.57 30.81 -39.62
N THR A 170 10.73 30.39 -38.68
CA THR A 170 10.65 28.98 -38.21
C THR A 170 9.39 28.28 -38.71
N LYS A 171 9.50 26.99 -39.06
CA LYS A 171 8.37 26.09 -39.25
C LYS A 171 8.59 24.78 -38.48
N ILE A 172 7.51 24.07 -38.23
CA ILE A 172 7.51 22.74 -37.61
C ILE A 172 7.11 21.73 -38.68
N ILE A 173 7.88 20.66 -38.83
CA ILE A 173 7.56 19.56 -39.74
C ILE A 173 7.64 18.22 -38.99
N TYR A 174 6.92 17.22 -39.50
CA TYR A 174 7.11 15.84 -39.11
C TYR A 174 8.10 15.19 -40.08
N ASP A 175 9.20 14.64 -39.57
CA ASP A 175 10.16 13.88 -40.37
C ASP A 175 9.80 12.39 -40.34
N GLY A 176 9.25 11.90 -41.46
CA GLY A 176 8.85 10.50 -41.61
C GLY A 176 10.00 9.49 -41.62
N THR A 177 11.26 9.94 -41.72
CA THR A 177 12.45 9.06 -41.70
C THR A 177 12.88 8.75 -40.26
N THR A 178 12.92 9.78 -39.41
CA THR A 178 13.29 9.65 -37.99
C THR A 178 12.09 9.37 -37.08
N GLY A 179 10.88 9.71 -37.53
CA GLY A 179 9.65 9.63 -36.74
C GLY A 179 9.46 10.81 -35.79
N ASP A 180 10.35 11.82 -35.84
CA ASP A 180 10.38 12.95 -34.93
C ASP A 180 9.70 14.21 -35.52
N VAL A 181 9.29 15.12 -34.64
CA VAL A 181 8.89 16.47 -35.01
C VAL A 181 10.12 17.38 -34.95
N VAL A 182 10.48 18.00 -36.07
CA VAL A 182 11.67 18.85 -36.18
C VAL A 182 11.32 20.30 -36.50
N PHE A 183 12.06 21.22 -35.91
CA PHE A 183 11.99 22.65 -36.22
C PHE A 183 12.96 22.94 -37.35
N GLN A 184 12.54 23.72 -38.35
CA GLN A 184 13.41 24.21 -39.41
C GLN A 184 13.36 25.74 -39.46
N THR A 185 14.50 26.36 -39.75
CA THR A 185 14.62 27.80 -40.00
C THR A 185 14.92 28.07 -41.46
N TRP A 186 14.30 29.11 -42.01
CA TRP A 186 14.66 29.58 -43.35
C TRP A 186 16.02 30.28 -43.31
N ASN A 187 16.94 29.80 -44.14
CA ASN A 187 18.25 30.41 -44.35
C ASN A 187 18.24 31.16 -45.68
N GLN A 188 18.28 32.49 -45.62
CA GLN A 188 18.28 33.32 -46.82
C GLN A 188 19.57 33.22 -47.65
N THR A 189 20.69 32.83 -47.02
CA THR A 189 21.98 32.69 -47.70
C THR A 189 22.01 31.46 -48.61
N THR A 190 21.43 30.34 -48.15
CA THR A 190 21.39 29.07 -48.91
C THR A 190 20.07 28.88 -49.67
N ASN A 191 19.05 29.70 -49.39
CA ASN A 191 17.71 29.61 -49.96
C ASN A 191 17.04 28.24 -49.69
N GLN A 192 17.28 27.70 -48.48
CA GLN A 192 16.80 26.40 -48.03
C GLN A 192 16.29 26.46 -46.58
N TRP A 193 15.51 25.43 -46.19
CA TRP A 193 15.11 25.21 -44.80
C TRP A 193 16.16 24.35 -44.09
N ASP A 194 16.90 24.96 -43.16
CA ASP A 194 17.89 24.26 -42.35
C ASP A 194 17.22 23.72 -41.08
N THR A 195 17.49 22.46 -40.73
CA THR A 195 17.04 21.89 -39.47
C THR A 195 17.71 22.60 -38.30
N VAL A 196 16.90 23.09 -37.37
CA VAL A 196 17.40 23.73 -36.15
C VAL A 196 18.10 22.69 -35.31
N ASP A 197 19.35 22.97 -34.95
CA ASP A 197 20.11 22.11 -34.06
C ASP A 197 19.50 22.12 -32.65
N ASN A 198 18.73 21.07 -32.36
CA ASN A 198 18.09 20.86 -31.06
C ASN A 198 19.04 20.30 -30.01
N THR A 199 20.36 20.22 -30.24
CA THR A 199 21.34 19.81 -29.22
C THR A 199 21.18 20.60 -27.94
N LYS A 200 20.87 21.91 -28.01
CA LYS A 200 20.61 22.75 -26.83
C LYS A 200 19.34 22.36 -26.05
N PHE A 201 18.25 22.01 -26.74
CA PHE A 201 17.04 21.48 -26.09
C PHE A 201 17.31 20.11 -25.47
N LYS A 202 18.06 19.25 -26.15
CA LYS A 202 18.50 17.96 -25.60
C LYS A 202 19.37 18.16 -24.36
N THR A 203 20.24 19.18 -24.32
CA THR A 203 21.02 19.53 -23.12
C THR A 203 20.12 20.03 -22.00
N ILE A 204 19.14 20.90 -22.27
CA ILE A 204 18.20 21.43 -21.25
C ILE A 204 17.30 20.33 -20.69
N VAL A 205 16.74 19.49 -21.55
CA VAL A 205 15.89 18.35 -21.15
C VAL A 205 16.71 17.36 -20.33
N LYS A 206 17.90 16.96 -20.80
CA LYS A 206 18.81 16.09 -20.03
C LYS A 206 19.39 16.72 -18.75
N ALA A 207 19.50 18.05 -18.70
CA ALA A 207 19.89 18.77 -17.49
C ALA A 207 18.72 18.90 -16.49
N SER A 208 17.49 18.71 -16.96
CA SER A 208 16.26 18.75 -16.13
C SER A 208 15.75 17.36 -15.75
N GLU A 209 16.27 16.31 -16.38
CA GLU A 209 16.03 14.91 -16.00
C GLU A 209 16.88 14.54 -14.77
N SER A 210 16.28 13.83 -13.80
CA SER A 210 17.06 13.36 -12.65
C SER A 210 18.09 12.33 -13.09
N GLN A 211 19.36 12.59 -12.75
CA GLN A 211 20.49 11.70 -13.05
C GLN A 211 20.80 10.75 -11.88
N THR A 212 19.91 10.66 -10.90
CA THR A 212 20.14 9.89 -9.67
C THR A 212 20.24 8.40 -9.98
N GLN A 213 21.45 7.85 -9.85
CA GLN A 213 21.71 6.41 -9.91
C GLN A 213 21.90 5.88 -8.49
N VAL A 214 21.11 4.86 -8.12
CA VAL A 214 21.21 4.17 -6.82
C VAL A 214 21.76 2.77 -7.05
N GLY A 215 22.92 2.47 -6.48
CA GLY A 215 23.60 1.18 -6.61
C GLY A 215 23.92 0.54 -5.26
N LYS A 216 23.89 -0.78 -5.21
CA LYS A 216 24.34 -1.54 -4.03
C LYS A 216 25.87 -1.51 -3.97
N SER A 217 26.43 -1.00 -2.88
CA SER A 217 27.88 -1.08 -2.64
C SER A 217 28.29 -2.55 -2.45
N VAL A 218 28.96 -3.12 -3.44
CA VAL A 218 29.59 -4.45 -3.35
C VAL A 218 31.11 -4.28 -3.34
N ALA A 219 31.78 -5.01 -2.46
CA ALA A 219 33.21 -4.90 -2.25
C ALA A 219 34.02 -5.22 -3.53
N ASN A 220 34.80 -4.22 -3.98
CA ASN A 220 35.94 -4.27 -4.91
C ASN A 220 35.71 -4.61 -6.40
N ALA A 221 35.58 -3.57 -7.24
CA ALA A 221 36.66 -3.17 -8.17
C ALA A 221 36.48 -1.73 -8.73
N ALA A 222 37.46 -0.86 -8.40
CA ALA A 222 37.81 0.48 -8.90
C ALA A 222 36.85 1.69 -8.72
N TYR A 223 36.85 2.27 -7.50
CA TYR A 223 37.23 3.68 -7.22
C TYR A 223 37.44 3.86 -5.69
N THR A 224 38.49 4.55 -5.23
CA THR A 224 38.84 4.73 -3.77
C THR A 224 39.53 6.08 -3.51
N PRO A 225 39.55 6.69 -2.29
CA PRO A 225 38.97 6.29 -0.99
C PRO A 225 38.27 7.42 -0.16
N VAL A 226 37.62 7.01 0.94
CA VAL A 226 36.85 7.78 1.94
C VAL A 226 37.78 8.36 3.04
N LEU A 227 37.54 9.58 3.54
CA LEU A 227 38.35 10.19 4.62
C LEU A 227 37.82 9.98 6.05
N VAL A 228 36.62 9.45 6.24
CA VAL A 228 36.21 8.89 7.54
C VAL A 228 35.25 7.73 7.31
N ASP A 229 35.75 6.54 7.62
CA ASP A 229 35.06 5.27 7.49
C ASP A 229 33.92 5.15 8.52
N SER A 230 32.70 4.90 8.05
CA SER A 230 31.58 4.48 8.91
C SER A 230 31.23 2.99 8.74
N LYS A 231 32.14 2.19 8.17
CA LYS A 231 32.14 0.73 8.40
C LYS A 231 32.52 0.43 9.85
N SER A 232 31.63 0.78 10.77
CA SER A 232 31.50 0.05 12.03
C SER A 232 30.92 -1.33 11.69
N ALA A 233 31.73 -2.22 11.10
CA ALA A 233 31.61 -3.68 10.84
C ALA A 233 30.25 -4.35 10.46
N GLU A 234 29.10 -3.68 10.50
CA GLU A 234 27.77 -4.33 10.62
C GLU A 234 26.64 -3.51 9.97
N LYS A 235 26.95 -2.55 9.10
CA LYS A 235 25.96 -1.66 8.48
C LYS A 235 25.74 -1.92 6.98
N ILE A 236 24.48 -1.83 6.55
CA ILE A 236 24.06 -1.82 5.15
C ILE A 236 23.88 -0.36 4.73
N VAL A 237 24.75 0.11 3.83
CA VAL A 237 24.75 1.50 3.34
C VAL A 237 24.69 1.51 1.81
N TYR A 238 23.87 2.41 1.25
CA TYR A 238 23.84 2.70 -0.18
C TYR A 238 24.53 4.05 -0.45
N GLU A 239 25.46 4.07 -1.40
CA GLU A 239 26.09 5.30 -1.87
C GLU A 239 25.31 5.81 -3.09
N TYR A 240 25.06 7.11 -3.14
CA TYR A 240 24.54 7.77 -4.33
C TYR A 240 25.29 9.08 -4.59
N ILE A 241 25.35 9.46 -5.86
CA ILE A 241 25.93 10.72 -6.30
C ILE A 241 24.79 11.73 -6.39
N THR A 242 24.90 12.84 -5.68
CA THR A 242 23.90 13.92 -5.76
C THR A 242 24.00 14.63 -7.11
N GLU A 243 22.89 15.18 -7.61
CA GLU A 243 22.80 15.81 -8.95
C GLU A 243 23.84 16.92 -9.18
N ASN A 244 24.33 17.55 -8.12
CA ASN A 244 25.54 18.36 -8.19
C ASN A 244 26.74 17.42 -8.03
N ALA A 245 27.26 16.93 -9.17
CA ALA A 245 28.24 15.84 -9.40
C ALA A 245 29.60 15.91 -8.65
N GLN A 246 29.62 16.50 -7.47
CA GLN A 246 30.76 16.76 -6.60
C GLN A 246 30.53 16.24 -5.17
N VAL A 247 29.29 15.90 -4.77
CA VAL A 247 28.99 15.42 -3.41
C VAL A 247 28.42 14.01 -3.46
N LYS A 248 29.18 13.06 -2.90
CA LYS A 248 28.71 11.70 -2.57
C LYS A 248 27.91 11.76 -1.28
N ASN A 249 26.75 11.12 -1.26
CA ASN A 249 25.94 11.01 -0.06
C ASN A 249 25.52 9.55 0.16
N TYR A 250 25.04 9.26 1.36
CA TYR A 250 24.82 7.90 1.85
C TYR A 250 23.42 7.72 2.41
N ILE A 251 22.83 6.55 2.18
CA ILE A 251 21.63 6.07 2.86
C ILE A 251 22.08 4.94 3.80
N ASP A 252 22.06 5.18 5.11
CA ASP A 252 22.34 4.16 6.13
C ASP A 252 21.05 3.39 6.44
N LEU A 253 20.77 2.35 5.66
CA LEU A 253 19.59 1.52 5.86
C LEU A 253 19.58 0.82 7.23
N THR A 254 20.75 0.55 7.80
CA THR A 254 20.81 -0.03 9.15
C THR A 254 20.31 0.97 10.19
N ALA A 255 20.65 2.24 10.06
CA ALA A 255 20.09 3.29 10.91
C ALA A 255 18.57 3.43 10.73
N ASP A 256 18.07 3.39 9.49
CA ASP A 256 16.64 3.50 9.20
C ASP A 256 15.84 2.30 9.75
N ILE A 257 16.34 1.08 9.55
CA ILE A 257 15.74 -0.14 10.11
C ILE A 257 15.75 -0.07 11.63
N LYS A 258 16.85 0.34 12.24
CA LYS A 258 16.94 0.51 13.70
C LYS A 258 15.92 1.53 14.19
N TRP A 259 15.79 2.67 13.50
CA TRP A 259 14.80 3.68 13.84
C TRP A 259 13.38 3.12 13.73
N SER A 260 13.08 2.38 12.65
CA SER A 260 11.78 1.74 12.45
C SER A 260 11.47 0.71 13.54
N ILE A 261 12.46 -0.02 14.06
CA ILE A 261 12.26 -0.97 15.16
C ILE A 261 12.06 -0.23 16.49
N ASP A 262 12.84 0.81 16.78
CA ASP A 262 12.79 1.52 18.06
C ASP A 262 11.52 2.36 18.23
N ASN A 263 11.01 2.92 17.12
CA ASN A 263 9.87 3.86 17.12
C ASN A 263 8.55 3.21 16.68
N ASN A 264 8.54 1.94 16.29
CA ASN A 264 7.32 1.20 15.99
C ASN A 264 7.04 0.18 17.11
N THR A 265 6.11 0.54 18.00
CA THR A 265 5.73 -0.29 19.14
C THR A 265 5.22 -1.67 18.74
N GLU A 266 4.51 -1.80 17.61
CA GLU A 266 3.98 -3.08 17.14
C GLU A 266 5.10 -4.02 16.69
N VAL A 267 6.04 -3.52 15.87
CA VAL A 267 7.20 -4.30 15.40
C VAL A 267 8.09 -4.68 16.58
N LYS A 268 8.35 -3.74 17.50
CA LYS A 268 9.12 -4.00 18.72
C LYS A 268 8.49 -5.09 19.57
N ASN A 269 7.16 -5.05 19.75
CA ASN A 269 6.42 -6.06 20.48
C ASN A 269 6.44 -7.41 19.75
N ALA A 270 6.28 -7.44 18.43
CA ALA A 270 6.34 -8.68 17.65
C ALA A 270 7.72 -9.37 17.76
N ILE A 271 8.81 -8.61 17.61
CA ILE A 271 10.18 -9.13 17.80
C ILE A 271 10.38 -9.62 19.24
N SER A 272 9.93 -8.85 20.23
CA SER A 272 10.02 -9.22 21.65
C SER A 272 9.23 -10.48 21.95
N ASN A 273 8.03 -10.63 21.37
CA ASN A 273 7.18 -11.81 21.54
C ASN A 273 7.83 -13.06 20.93
N ILE A 274 8.46 -12.96 19.75
CA ILE A 274 9.21 -14.07 19.14
C ILE A 274 10.40 -14.46 20.03
N LEU A 275 11.14 -13.49 20.55
CA LEU A 275 12.26 -13.73 21.46
C LEU A 275 11.81 -14.22 22.86
N SER A 276 10.56 -13.98 23.24
CA SER A 276 10.01 -14.40 24.54
C SER A 276 9.22 -15.71 24.45
N ALA A 277 8.81 -16.14 23.25
CA ALA A 277 8.05 -17.37 23.02
C ALA A 277 8.78 -18.65 23.46
N GLY A 278 10.09 -18.58 23.74
CA GLY A 278 10.89 -19.69 24.24
C GLY A 278 11.06 -19.77 25.76
N GLY A 279 10.49 -18.85 26.55
CA GLY A 279 10.68 -18.82 28.00
C GLY A 279 12.14 -18.56 28.40
N ASN A 280 12.56 -17.28 28.37
CA ASN A 280 13.94 -16.91 28.65
C ASN A 280 14.34 -17.31 30.09
N VAL A 281 15.37 -18.17 30.19
CA VAL A 281 16.04 -18.50 31.45
C VAL A 281 17.22 -17.56 31.62
N TYR A 282 17.22 -16.81 32.73
CA TYR A 282 18.25 -15.83 33.07
C TYR A 282 19.18 -16.39 34.13
N PHE A 283 20.42 -15.90 34.19
CA PHE A 283 21.41 -16.29 35.21
C PHE A 283 21.86 -15.06 35.99
N THR A 284 21.89 -15.16 37.32
CA THR A 284 22.42 -14.11 38.18
C THR A 284 23.76 -14.50 38.79
N ARG A 285 24.73 -13.57 38.83
CA ARG A 285 26.01 -13.75 39.55
C ARG A 285 26.01 -13.15 40.95
N THR A 286 25.00 -12.33 41.25
CA THR A 286 24.83 -11.61 42.51
C THR A 286 23.45 -11.89 43.08
N ASP A 287 23.27 -11.70 44.38
CA ASP A 287 21.96 -11.87 44.98
C ASP A 287 20.95 -10.86 44.40
N ILE A 288 19.72 -11.33 44.19
CA ILE A 288 18.56 -10.47 43.92
C ILE A 288 17.80 -10.38 45.23
N ALA A 289 17.78 -9.17 45.81
CA ALA A 289 17.09 -8.92 47.06
C ALA A 289 15.56 -9.08 46.91
N ALA A 290 14.92 -9.54 47.99
CA ALA A 290 13.46 -9.56 48.06
C ALA A 290 12.88 -8.13 48.06
N GLY A 291 11.67 -7.98 47.53
CA GLY A 291 10.83 -6.79 47.73
C GLY A 291 10.82 -5.74 46.61
N THR A 292 11.66 -5.83 45.57
CA THR A 292 11.55 -4.95 44.39
C THR A 292 11.62 -5.76 43.09
N PRO A 293 10.54 -5.82 42.30
CA PRO A 293 9.18 -5.28 42.54
C PRO A 293 8.46 -5.93 43.74
N SER A 294 7.36 -5.32 44.22
CA SER A 294 6.59 -5.85 45.37
C SER A 294 6.15 -7.29 45.12
N GLY A 295 6.44 -8.20 46.06
CA GLY A 295 6.22 -9.65 45.91
C GLY A 295 7.43 -10.45 45.39
N GLN A 296 8.53 -9.79 45.03
CA GLN A 296 9.78 -10.45 44.63
C GLN A 296 10.39 -11.23 45.80
N LEU A 297 10.58 -12.54 45.63
CA LEU A 297 11.36 -13.38 46.56
C LEU A 297 12.86 -13.19 46.33
N ALA A 298 13.67 -13.43 47.36
CA ALA A 298 15.12 -13.39 47.22
C ALA A 298 15.61 -14.53 46.30
N ILE A 299 16.51 -14.22 45.37
CA ILE A 299 17.18 -15.21 44.52
C ILE A 299 18.68 -15.16 44.82
N PRO A 300 19.29 -16.26 45.31
CA PRO A 300 20.71 -16.30 45.58
C PRO A 300 21.57 -16.09 44.33
N ALA A 301 22.78 -15.59 44.53
CA ALA A 301 23.83 -15.54 43.52
C ALA A 301 24.05 -16.92 42.87
N PHE A 302 24.50 -16.92 41.62
CA PHE A 302 24.76 -18.11 40.80
C PHE A 302 23.52 -18.99 40.55
N SER A 303 22.33 -18.39 40.52
CA SER A 303 21.06 -19.10 40.26
C SER A 303 20.48 -18.78 38.89
N PHE A 304 19.74 -19.74 38.35
CA PHE A 304 18.86 -19.50 37.20
C PHE A 304 17.48 -19.02 37.65
N TYR A 305 16.86 -18.12 36.89
CA TYR A 305 15.52 -17.61 37.16
C TYR A 305 14.75 -17.32 35.87
N THR A 306 13.42 -17.36 35.93
CA THR A 306 12.52 -16.89 34.88
C THR A 306 11.85 -15.59 35.30
N ILE A 307 11.28 -14.86 34.34
CA ILE A 307 10.47 -13.68 34.64
C ILE A 307 9.03 -14.02 34.30
N ASN A 308 8.15 -13.99 35.30
CA ASN A 308 6.73 -14.22 35.10
C ASN A 308 6.14 -13.07 34.26
N GLU A 309 5.55 -13.39 33.12
CA GLU A 309 5.08 -12.39 32.16
C GLU A 309 3.95 -11.52 32.72
N THR A 310 3.12 -12.07 33.61
CA THR A 310 1.95 -11.41 34.19
C THR A 310 2.33 -10.56 35.39
N THR A 311 3.13 -11.09 36.31
CA THR A 311 3.45 -10.41 37.58
C THR A 311 4.75 -9.60 37.52
N LYS A 312 5.57 -9.80 36.49
CA LYS A 312 6.93 -9.27 36.34
C LYS A 312 7.88 -9.67 37.49
N LEU A 313 7.49 -10.66 38.30
CA LEU A 313 8.33 -11.23 39.35
C LEU A 313 9.37 -12.17 38.73
N LYS A 314 10.57 -12.16 39.31
CA LYS A 314 11.61 -13.14 39.01
C LYS A 314 11.38 -14.36 39.88
N GLU A 315 11.29 -15.53 39.26
CA GLU A 315 11.01 -16.80 39.92
C GLU A 315 12.24 -17.70 39.77
N ILE A 316 12.76 -18.24 40.87
CA ILE A 316 13.93 -19.12 40.84
C ILE A 316 13.59 -20.40 40.06
N VAL A 317 14.49 -20.82 39.19
CA VAL A 317 14.39 -22.13 38.53
C VAL A 317 15.08 -23.15 39.43
N ASP A 318 14.28 -23.98 40.10
CA ASP A 318 14.81 -25.07 40.91
C ASP A 318 15.31 -26.21 40.01
N ILE A 319 16.63 -26.30 39.85
CA ILE A 319 17.30 -27.39 39.13
C ILE A 319 17.73 -28.54 40.05
N SER A 320 17.48 -28.46 41.36
CA SER A 320 17.91 -29.46 42.33
C SER A 320 17.33 -30.83 41.99
N GLN A 321 16.04 -30.87 41.62
CA GLN A 321 15.39 -32.10 41.19
C GLN A 321 15.93 -32.63 39.86
N VAL A 322 16.34 -31.75 38.94
CA VAL A 322 16.94 -32.14 37.66
C VAL A 322 18.31 -32.79 37.89
N VAL A 323 19.13 -32.22 38.76
CA VAL A 323 20.44 -32.78 39.13
C VAL A 323 20.28 -34.11 39.87
N VAL A 324 19.36 -34.19 40.83
CA VAL A 324 19.05 -35.44 41.55
C VAL A 324 18.52 -36.51 40.58
N ASN A 325 17.66 -36.16 39.64
CA ASN A 325 17.16 -37.08 38.63
C ASN A 325 18.27 -37.50 37.67
N ALA A 326 19.18 -36.61 37.28
CA ALA A 326 20.32 -36.94 36.45
C ALA A 326 21.24 -37.95 37.14
N ILE A 327 21.50 -37.79 38.44
CA ILE A 327 22.30 -38.73 39.23
C ILE A 327 21.55 -40.06 39.47
N THR A 328 20.25 -40.00 39.75
CA THR A 328 19.42 -41.18 40.04
C THR A 328 19.19 -42.03 38.79
N ASN A 329 19.03 -41.39 37.63
CA ASN A 329 18.80 -42.06 36.34
C ASN A 329 20.08 -42.28 35.53
N ALA A 330 21.24 -41.86 36.04
CA ALA A 330 22.53 -42.14 35.42
C ALA A 330 22.71 -43.65 35.20
N THR A 331 23.40 -44.00 34.10
CA THR A 331 23.76 -45.38 33.80
C THR A 331 24.66 -45.96 34.89
N ALA A 332 24.79 -47.28 34.94
CA ALA A 332 25.68 -47.93 35.92
C ALA A 332 27.13 -47.43 35.80
N GLU A 333 27.63 -47.23 34.58
CA GLU A 333 28.96 -46.67 34.30
C GLU A 333 29.10 -45.22 34.78
N GLN A 334 28.11 -44.35 34.50
CA GLN A 334 28.13 -42.96 34.95
C GLN A 334 28.07 -42.83 36.47
N LYS A 335 27.26 -43.67 37.14
CA LYS A 335 27.25 -43.75 38.60
C LYS A 335 28.59 -44.21 39.14
N GLN A 336 29.26 -45.13 38.45
CA GLN A 336 30.61 -45.57 38.82
C GLN A 336 31.64 -44.45 38.64
N ASP A 337 31.58 -43.68 37.57
CA ASP A 337 32.48 -42.55 37.35
C ASP A 337 32.28 -41.44 38.38
N ILE A 338 31.03 -41.10 38.68
CA ILE A 338 30.67 -40.15 39.76
C ILE A 338 31.21 -40.69 41.09
N LYS A 339 31.01 -41.98 41.39
CA LYS A 339 31.56 -42.61 42.60
C LYS A 339 33.09 -42.64 42.61
N ASN A 340 33.77 -42.82 41.48
CA ASN A 340 35.23 -42.84 41.40
C ASN A 340 35.81 -41.44 41.65
N GLN A 341 35.17 -40.39 41.12
CA GLN A 341 35.57 -39.00 41.36
C GLN A 341 35.27 -38.54 42.79
N LEU A 342 34.19 -39.04 43.37
CA LEU A 342 33.80 -38.81 44.77
C LEU A 342 34.33 -39.87 45.73
N GLY A 343 35.21 -40.77 45.25
CA GLY A 343 35.53 -42.03 45.93
C GLY A 343 36.18 -41.86 47.29
N ASP A 344 36.00 -42.87 48.13
CA ASP A 344 36.51 -42.89 49.51
C ASP A 344 38.03 -42.70 49.54
N THR A 345 38.46 -41.54 50.04
CA THR A 345 39.88 -41.29 50.34
C THR A 345 40.18 -41.83 51.73
N TYR A 346 41.02 -42.86 51.82
CA TYR A 346 41.47 -43.41 53.10
C TYR A 346 42.28 -42.36 53.87
N SER A 347 41.78 -41.96 55.03
CA SER A 347 42.49 -41.10 55.97
C SER A 347 42.64 -41.80 57.32
N SER A 348 43.75 -41.55 58.01
CA SER A 348 43.95 -41.99 59.40
C SER A 348 43.18 -41.16 60.42
N THR A 349 42.46 -40.13 59.98
CA THR A 349 41.76 -39.17 60.86
C THR A 349 40.24 -39.24 60.74
N THR A 350 39.71 -39.88 59.70
CA THR A 350 38.26 -39.91 59.42
C THR A 350 37.82 -41.30 59.01
N ILE A 351 36.62 -41.67 59.44
CA ILE A 351 35.93 -42.84 58.90
C ILE A 351 35.21 -42.44 57.62
N VAL A 352 35.16 -43.36 56.66
CA VAL A 352 34.45 -43.17 55.38
C VAL A 352 33.27 -44.12 55.33
N ASN A 353 32.11 -43.61 54.90
CA ASN A 353 30.94 -44.43 54.64
C ASN A 353 31.11 -45.05 53.25
N THR A 354 31.13 -46.38 53.15
CA THR A 354 31.44 -47.06 51.89
C THR A 354 30.30 -46.96 50.86
N GLY A 355 29.14 -46.42 51.26
CA GLY A 355 27.90 -46.46 50.48
C GLY A 355 27.14 -47.78 50.61
N ASP A 356 27.76 -48.80 51.22
CA ASP A 356 27.15 -50.11 51.43
C ASP A 356 26.31 -50.13 52.71
N THR A 357 25.36 -51.06 52.74
CA THR A 357 24.49 -51.31 53.90
C THR A 357 24.62 -52.77 54.29
N TRP A 358 24.86 -53.03 55.57
CA TRP A 358 24.95 -54.37 56.11
C TRP A 358 23.54 -54.99 56.23
N ILE A 359 23.48 -56.32 56.40
CA ILE A 359 22.21 -57.08 56.47
C ILE A 359 21.25 -56.63 57.58
N ASP A 360 21.75 -55.86 58.55
CA ASP A 360 20.99 -55.30 59.66
C ASP A 360 20.48 -53.87 59.41
N GLY A 361 20.66 -53.34 58.19
CA GLY A 361 20.30 -51.98 57.80
C GLY A 361 21.32 -50.90 58.21
N GLY A 362 22.36 -51.27 58.96
CA GLY A 362 23.43 -50.36 59.36
C GLY A 362 24.31 -49.98 58.16
N LYS A 363 24.74 -48.72 58.09
CA LYS A 363 25.69 -48.28 57.06
C LYS A 363 27.08 -48.81 57.38
N ILE A 364 27.81 -49.25 56.36
CA ILE A 364 29.17 -49.77 56.53
C ILE A 364 30.14 -48.61 56.50
N TYR A 365 30.95 -48.50 57.54
CA TYR A 365 32.04 -47.55 57.64
C TYR A 365 33.37 -48.29 57.59
N LYS A 366 34.37 -47.62 57.02
CA LYS A 366 35.75 -48.08 56.97
C LYS A 366 36.65 -47.02 57.57
N GLY A 367 37.61 -47.42 58.38
CA GLY A 367 38.57 -46.51 59.01
C GLY A 367 39.95 -47.13 59.13
N VAL A 368 40.98 -46.27 59.20
CA VAL A 368 42.36 -46.66 59.46
C VAL A 368 42.74 -46.21 60.86
N PHE A 369 43.12 -47.16 61.71
CA PHE A 369 43.41 -46.92 63.12
C PHE A 369 44.82 -47.35 63.46
N ASN A 370 45.50 -46.61 64.34
CA ASN A 370 46.80 -47.03 64.85
C ASN A 370 46.61 -48.03 65.98
N ALA A 371 47.40 -49.08 66.00
CA ALA A 371 47.41 -50.07 67.07
C ALA A 371 48.84 -50.63 67.26
N THR A 372 49.03 -51.41 68.31
CA THR A 372 50.28 -52.10 68.60
C THR A 372 50.00 -53.56 68.89
N VAL A 373 50.80 -54.45 68.30
CA VAL A 373 50.83 -55.86 68.68
C VAL A 373 51.86 -56.03 69.79
N ALA A 374 51.45 -56.59 70.92
CA ALA A 374 52.32 -56.71 72.08
C ALA A 374 53.42 -57.76 71.85
N LYS A 375 54.61 -57.50 72.40
CA LYS A 375 55.78 -58.37 72.30
C LYS A 375 55.45 -59.81 72.73
N GLY A 376 55.78 -60.76 71.86
CA GLY A 376 55.65 -62.19 72.14
C GLY A 376 54.21 -62.68 72.26
N THR A 377 53.21 -61.90 71.82
CA THR A 377 51.81 -62.30 71.83
C THR A 377 51.15 -62.09 70.46
N ALA A 378 49.92 -62.58 70.33
CA ALA A 378 49.05 -62.28 69.19
C ALA A 378 48.03 -61.16 69.50
N ASP A 379 48.16 -60.51 70.66
CA ASP A 379 47.20 -59.53 71.16
C ASP A 379 47.45 -58.17 70.50
N VAL A 380 46.38 -57.57 69.98
CA VAL A 380 46.40 -56.21 69.46
C VAL A 380 45.80 -55.26 70.49
N SER A 381 46.47 -54.14 70.72
CA SER A 381 45.96 -53.07 71.60
C SER A 381 44.56 -52.65 71.17
N ALA A 382 43.68 -52.37 72.14
CA ALA A 382 42.32 -51.93 71.86
C ALA A 382 42.28 -50.71 70.92
N ILE A 383 41.34 -50.74 69.98
CA ILE A 383 41.14 -49.70 68.97
C ILE A 383 39.80 -49.03 69.20
N THR A 384 39.78 -47.71 69.38
CA THR A 384 38.53 -46.96 69.41
C THR A 384 38.01 -46.74 68.00
N LEU A 385 36.93 -47.42 67.63
CA LEU A 385 36.25 -47.21 66.37
C LEU A 385 35.44 -45.91 66.44
N SER A 386 35.74 -44.97 65.54
CA SER A 386 34.97 -43.73 65.45
C SER A 386 33.57 -44.02 64.90
N VAL A 387 32.56 -43.33 65.41
CA VAL A 387 31.18 -43.41 64.91
C VAL A 387 30.59 -42.00 64.80
N PRO A 388 29.64 -41.75 63.88
CA PRO A 388 28.88 -40.51 63.86
C PRO A 388 28.17 -40.25 65.21
N ALA A 389 27.90 -38.99 65.51
CA ALA A 389 27.26 -38.60 66.76
C ALA A 389 25.91 -39.31 66.96
N GLY A 390 25.70 -39.86 68.16
CA GLY A 390 24.47 -40.57 68.53
C GLY A 390 24.34 -41.98 67.95
N LYS A 391 25.42 -42.54 67.38
CA LYS A 391 25.45 -43.88 66.78
C LYS A 391 26.39 -44.82 67.54
N SER A 392 26.23 -46.12 67.31
CA SER A 392 27.05 -47.16 67.92
C SER A 392 27.60 -48.14 66.87
N VAL A 393 28.74 -48.77 67.17
CA VAL A 393 29.26 -49.85 66.34
C VAL A 393 28.33 -51.05 66.42
N GLY A 394 27.93 -51.58 65.27
CA GLY A 394 27.23 -52.84 65.12
C GLY A 394 28.20 -54.01 65.01
N ASN A 395 28.28 -54.62 63.83
CA ASN A 395 29.15 -55.75 63.55
C ASN A 395 30.46 -55.30 62.92
N VAL A 396 31.55 -56.03 63.18
CA VAL A 396 32.80 -55.89 62.42
C VAL A 396 32.75 -56.88 61.26
N ILE A 397 32.87 -56.36 60.04
CA ILE A 397 32.80 -57.12 58.79
C ILE A 397 34.20 -57.59 58.37
N GLY A 398 35.23 -56.75 58.58
CA GLY A 398 36.58 -57.07 58.12
C GLY A 398 37.65 -56.32 58.88
N ILE A 399 38.79 -56.99 59.06
CA ILE A 399 39.99 -56.44 59.70
C ILE A 399 41.19 -56.75 58.82
N LYS A 400 42.00 -55.74 58.51
CA LYS A 400 43.29 -55.89 57.84
C LYS A 400 44.37 -55.16 58.62
N LEU A 401 45.50 -55.82 58.82
CA LEU A 401 46.64 -55.26 59.52
C LEU A 401 47.66 -54.83 58.47
N LEU A 402 48.14 -53.61 58.60
CA LEU A 402 49.20 -53.04 57.78
C LEU A 402 50.40 -52.73 58.65
N ASN A 403 51.59 -52.84 58.08
CA ASN A 403 52.80 -52.29 58.69
C ASN A 403 52.65 -50.77 58.81
N ALA A 404 52.86 -50.21 60.00
CA ALA A 404 52.65 -48.79 60.24
C ALA A 404 53.56 -47.87 59.41
N ALA A 405 54.77 -48.33 59.06
CA ALA A 405 55.76 -47.58 58.30
C ALA A 405 55.54 -47.67 56.79
N THR A 406 55.26 -48.87 56.26
CA THR A 406 55.17 -49.10 54.80
C THR A 406 53.75 -49.08 54.27
N ASN A 407 52.73 -49.15 55.14
CA ASN A 407 51.32 -49.37 54.80
C ASN A 407 51.06 -50.66 54.00
N GLN A 408 52.02 -51.58 53.94
CA GLN A 408 51.83 -52.88 53.29
C GLN A 408 51.03 -53.82 54.18
N LEU A 409 50.19 -54.65 53.55
CA LEU A 409 49.42 -55.68 54.24
C LEU A 409 50.36 -56.70 54.89
N ILE A 410 50.15 -56.94 56.18
CA ILE A 410 50.93 -57.92 56.96
C ILE A 410 50.08 -59.10 57.41
N ASN A 411 48.78 -58.91 57.67
CA ASN A 411 47.90 -59.99 58.08
C ASN A 411 46.41 -59.62 57.87
N THR A 412 45.57 -60.63 57.62
CA THR A 412 44.10 -60.50 57.58
C THR A 412 43.40 -61.52 58.49
N SER A 413 44.12 -62.52 58.99
CA SER A 413 43.55 -63.57 59.83
C SER A 413 43.45 -63.05 61.26
N THR A 414 42.23 -62.80 61.71
CA THR A 414 41.93 -62.37 63.08
C THR A 414 40.94 -63.31 63.76
N THR A 415 41.12 -63.51 65.05
CA THR A 415 40.22 -64.28 65.92
C THR A 415 39.88 -63.47 67.17
N ASP A 416 38.94 -63.96 67.98
CA ASP A 416 38.47 -63.31 69.21
C ASP A 416 38.03 -61.85 69.00
N VAL A 417 37.40 -61.58 67.84
CA VAL A 417 36.93 -60.24 67.50
C VAL A 417 35.77 -59.86 68.42
N LEU A 418 35.99 -58.83 69.23
CA LEU A 418 35.02 -58.32 70.19
C LEU A 418 34.93 -56.80 70.09
N VAL A 419 33.71 -56.28 70.15
CA VAL A 419 33.43 -54.85 70.26
C VAL A 419 32.77 -54.58 71.60
N ASN A 420 33.33 -53.66 72.38
CA ASN A 420 32.77 -53.19 73.64
C ASN A 420 32.75 -51.66 73.66
N VAL A 421 31.56 -51.04 73.67
CA VAL A 421 31.38 -49.57 73.68
C VAL A 421 32.32 -48.88 72.66
N ASN A 422 32.21 -49.27 71.39
CA ASN A 422 33.02 -48.83 70.25
C ASN A 422 34.53 -49.18 70.31
N ALA A 423 35.02 -49.83 71.37
CA ALA A 423 36.37 -50.36 71.41
C ALA A 423 36.43 -51.75 70.77
N LEU A 424 37.21 -51.89 69.72
CA LEU A 424 37.52 -53.13 69.04
C LEU A 424 38.76 -53.78 69.66
N THR A 425 38.63 -55.02 70.09
CA THR A 425 39.73 -55.90 70.49
C THR A 425 39.69 -57.18 69.68
N PHE A 426 40.85 -57.70 69.29
CA PHE A 426 40.97 -58.94 68.55
C PHE A 426 42.40 -59.49 68.70
N LYS A 427 42.59 -60.74 68.26
CA LYS A 427 43.89 -61.40 68.20
C LYS A 427 44.24 -61.81 66.77
N ILE A 428 45.53 -61.96 66.49
CA ILE A 428 46.02 -62.44 65.20
C ILE A 428 45.93 -63.97 65.18
N GLY A 429 45.18 -64.53 64.23
CA GLY A 429 44.94 -65.98 64.21
C GLY A 429 43.67 -66.42 63.47
N VAL A 430 43.38 -67.72 63.55
CA VAL A 430 42.16 -68.34 63.00
C VAL A 430 41.59 -69.32 64.02
N GLY A 431 40.34 -69.09 64.44
CA GLY A 431 39.70 -69.91 65.48
C GLY A 431 40.53 -69.91 66.76
N ASN A 432 40.89 -71.09 67.27
CA ASN A 432 41.71 -71.21 68.48
C ASN A 432 43.23 -71.21 68.21
N TRP A 433 43.66 -70.91 66.97
CA TRP A 433 45.08 -70.83 66.60
C TRP A 433 45.53 -69.37 66.56
N TYR A 434 46.52 -69.05 67.40
CA TYR A 434 47.12 -67.71 67.46
C TYR A 434 48.42 -67.67 66.66
N ALA A 435 48.59 -66.64 65.85
CA ALA A 435 49.78 -66.43 65.05
C ALA A 435 50.59 -65.26 65.59
N LEU A 436 51.90 -65.48 65.78
CA LEU A 436 52.84 -64.40 66.08
C LEU A 436 53.42 -63.84 64.79
N LEU A 437 53.49 -62.52 64.71
CA LEU A 437 54.25 -61.85 63.66
C LEU A 437 55.76 -61.96 63.96
N PRO A 438 56.63 -62.17 62.97
CA PRO A 438 58.08 -62.20 63.19
C PRO A 438 58.62 -60.96 63.91
N GLU A 439 58.04 -59.80 63.63
CA GLU A 439 58.43 -58.51 64.19
C GLU A 439 58.14 -58.36 65.69
N VAL A 440 57.19 -59.13 66.24
CA VAL A 440 56.82 -59.04 67.66
C VAL A 440 57.66 -59.93 68.59
N ILE A 441 58.59 -60.72 68.04
CA ILE A 441 59.39 -61.67 68.83
C ILE A 441 60.27 -60.92 69.86
N THR A 442 60.81 -59.76 69.49
CA THR A 442 61.83 -59.06 70.28
C THR A 442 61.33 -57.76 70.92
N GLN A 443 60.25 -57.17 70.42
CA GLN A 443 59.67 -55.89 70.84
C GLN A 443 58.19 -55.76 70.45
N ASP A 444 57.52 -54.73 70.95
CA ASP A 444 56.20 -54.35 70.47
C ASP A 444 56.28 -53.89 69.01
N PHE A 445 55.24 -54.17 68.23
CA PHE A 445 55.18 -53.81 66.81
C PHE A 445 54.01 -52.90 66.51
N SER A 446 54.31 -51.68 66.06
CA SER A 446 53.28 -50.72 65.64
C SER A 446 52.69 -51.10 64.29
N ILE A 447 51.36 -51.11 64.24
CA ILE A 447 50.59 -51.47 63.06
C ILE A 447 49.50 -50.43 62.79
N LYS A 448 48.98 -50.45 61.57
CA LYS A 448 47.71 -49.80 61.23
C LYS A 448 46.67 -50.87 60.99
N VAL A 449 45.46 -50.64 61.44
CA VAL A 449 44.34 -51.55 61.29
C VAL A 449 43.28 -50.87 60.43
N ILE A 450 43.00 -51.46 59.28
CA ILE A 450 41.80 -51.14 58.52
C ILE A 450 40.67 -51.98 59.10
N ALA A 451 39.71 -51.32 59.73
CA ALA A 451 38.49 -51.97 60.22
C ALA A 451 37.31 -51.53 59.38
N GLU A 452 36.49 -52.50 58.97
CA GLU A 452 35.22 -52.31 58.30
C GLU A 452 34.11 -52.80 59.23
N TYR A 453 33.15 -51.93 59.55
CA TYR A 453 32.14 -52.20 60.55
C TYR A 453 30.81 -51.50 60.23
N SER A 454 29.70 -52.13 60.63
CA SER A 454 28.37 -51.51 60.53
C SER A 454 28.17 -50.51 61.66
N VAL A 455 27.41 -49.45 61.40
CA VAL A 455 27.04 -48.43 62.38
C VAL A 455 25.53 -48.32 62.45
N LYS A 456 24.98 -48.29 63.67
CA LYS A 456 23.55 -48.25 63.97
C LYS A 456 23.14 -47.01 64.75
#